data_AF-A0A6V7JZM2-F1
#
_entry.id   AF-A0A6V7JZM2-F1
#
_cell.length_a   1.000
_cell.length_b   1.000
_cell.length_c   1.000
_cell.angle_alpha   90.00
_cell.angle_beta   90.00
_cell.angle_gamma   90.00
#
_symmetry.space_group_name_H-M   'P 1'
#
loop_
_entity.id
_entity.type
_entity.pdbx_description
1 polymer ?
#
loop_
_entity_poly.entity_id
_entity_poly.type
_entity_poly.pdbx_seq_one_letter_code
_entity_poly.pdbx_strand_id
1 'polypeptide(L)'
;VLLDASDGFGGLATSCIEYLRDEYGKSILAFPLLESALSEPSAADIIRSINIVMCFNRLGEYASLFSPLSCEQDGCPRAGPARTFNHLIYNQNSKYHTSALLATALDTMSIRYRHKENTMASLSDLCADLKLSRRSVAAMSLSLPFPMTAGEDLIDVLDTHEGPIWTSLTPQVDISGDETLQSIGLRGIPEERLKRPMQQAGKQMEKNAYRCSSVHEMMTMYFACNYHVSPTYLTNISAGLKLSPAFPRFFKDYVNGEGNIGGSKSGE
;
A
#
# COMPACT_ATOMS: atom_id res chain seq x y z
N VAL A 1 -8.53 -9.24 -9.63
CA VAL A 1 -9.36 -10.31 -9.04
C VAL A 1 -9.12 -10.34 -7.55
N LEU A 2 -10.16 -10.13 -6.75
CA LEU A 2 -10.13 -10.31 -5.30
C LEU A 2 -10.67 -11.71 -5.01
N LEU A 3 -10.01 -12.46 -4.14
CA LEU A 3 -10.41 -13.83 -3.79
C LEU A 3 -10.03 -14.15 -2.35
N ASP A 4 -10.79 -15.05 -1.74
CA ASP A 4 -10.40 -15.68 -0.47
C ASP A 4 -9.43 -16.84 -0.77
N ALA A 5 -8.31 -16.88 -0.06
CA ALA A 5 -7.32 -17.97 -0.18
C ALA A 5 -7.37 -18.95 1.00
N SER A 6 -8.17 -18.68 2.02
CA SER A 6 -8.22 -19.45 3.26
C SER A 6 -9.08 -20.73 3.16
N ASP A 7 -10.04 -20.76 2.24
CA ASP A 7 -10.98 -21.87 2.08
C ASP A 7 -11.02 -22.43 0.65
N GLY A 8 -11.97 -23.35 0.40
CA GLY A 8 -12.13 -24.01 -0.90
C GLY A 8 -12.53 -23.07 -2.04
N PHE A 9 -13.05 -21.87 -1.75
CA PHE A 9 -13.39 -20.89 -2.80
C PHE A 9 -12.14 -20.35 -3.51
N GLY A 10 -10.97 -20.42 -2.88
CA GLY A 10 -9.69 -20.13 -3.54
C GLY A 10 -9.45 -21.04 -4.75
N GLY A 11 -9.81 -22.32 -4.67
CA GLY A 11 -9.71 -23.26 -5.79
C GLY A 11 -10.66 -22.91 -6.95
N LEU A 12 -11.89 -22.52 -6.63
CA LEU A 12 -12.84 -22.04 -7.63
C LEU A 12 -12.35 -20.76 -8.32
N ALA A 13 -11.91 -19.78 -7.53
CA ALA A 13 -11.43 -18.50 -8.04
C ALA A 13 -10.19 -18.66 -8.93
N THR A 14 -9.25 -19.53 -8.55
CA THR A 14 -8.05 -19.81 -9.36
C THR A 14 -8.39 -20.56 -10.64
N SER A 15 -9.37 -21.48 -10.63
CA SER A 15 -9.88 -22.11 -11.85
C SER A 15 -10.53 -21.09 -12.80
N CYS A 16 -11.30 -20.13 -12.27
CA CYS A 16 -11.84 -19.03 -13.06
C CYS A 16 -10.73 -18.15 -13.66
N ILE A 17 -9.65 -17.90 -12.91
CA ILE A 17 -8.48 -17.14 -13.40
C ILE A 17 -7.78 -17.89 -14.55
N GLU A 18 -7.65 -19.21 -14.46
CA GLU A 18 -7.14 -20.06 -15.55
C GLU A 18 -7.98 -19.89 -16.82
N TYR A 19 -9.30 -20.07 -16.74
CA TYR A 19 -10.19 -19.86 -17.89
C TYR A 19 -10.09 -18.43 -18.46
N LEU A 20 -10.03 -17.41 -17.60
CA LEU A 20 -9.88 -16.03 -18.04
C LEU A 20 -8.56 -15.78 -18.78
N ARG A 21 -7.48 -16.45 -18.35
CA ARG A 21 -6.18 -16.33 -19.01
C ARG A 21 -6.20 -16.98 -20.38
N ASP A 22 -6.78 -18.18 -20.48
CA ASP A 22 -6.81 -18.96 -21.72
C ASP A 22 -7.68 -18.29 -22.80
N GLU A 23 -8.82 -17.73 -22.41
CA GLU A 23 -9.75 -17.10 -23.36
C GLU A 23 -9.33 -15.68 -23.78
N TYR A 24 -8.81 -14.86 -22.86
CA TYR A 24 -8.60 -13.43 -23.12
C TYR A 24 -7.14 -13.01 -23.26
N GLY A 25 -6.18 -13.77 -22.71
CA GLY A 25 -4.75 -13.43 -22.75
C GLY A 25 -4.35 -12.07 -22.11
N LYS A 26 -5.28 -11.39 -21.42
CA LYS A 26 -5.05 -10.09 -20.78
C LYS A 26 -4.31 -10.25 -19.45
N SER A 27 -3.66 -9.17 -19.00
CA SER A 27 -3.00 -9.18 -17.70
C SER A 27 -4.00 -9.34 -16.55
N ILE A 28 -3.73 -10.30 -15.66
CA ILE A 28 -4.55 -10.59 -14.49
C ILE A 28 -3.77 -10.19 -13.23
N LEU A 29 -4.27 -9.17 -12.55
CA LEU A 29 -3.81 -8.76 -11.23
C LEU A 29 -4.71 -9.41 -10.17
N ALA A 30 -4.14 -10.21 -9.27
CA ALA A 30 -4.90 -10.93 -8.25
C ALA A 30 -4.48 -10.55 -6.81
N PHE A 31 -5.44 -10.57 -5.89
CA PHE A 31 -5.22 -10.23 -4.49
C PHE A 31 -5.88 -11.29 -3.62
N PRO A 32 -5.13 -12.36 -3.27
CA PRO A 32 -5.61 -13.31 -2.29
C PRO A 32 -5.68 -12.65 -0.92
N LEU A 33 -6.88 -12.59 -0.37
CA LEU A 33 -7.18 -12.05 0.94
C LEU A 33 -7.01 -13.17 1.96
N LEU A 34 -6.23 -12.88 3.00
CA LEU A 34 -5.98 -13.80 4.10
C LEU A 34 -6.75 -13.31 5.30
N GLU A 35 -7.90 -13.94 5.53
CA GLU A 35 -8.68 -13.72 6.74
C GLU A 35 -8.01 -14.40 7.93
N SER A 36 -8.20 -13.79 9.09
CA SER A 36 -7.83 -14.40 10.34
C SER A 36 -8.95 -14.26 11.36
N ALA A 37 -9.14 -15.36 12.08
CA ALA A 37 -9.73 -15.38 13.38
C ALA A 37 -8.65 -15.85 14.35
N LEU A 38 -8.42 -15.09 15.42
CA LEU A 38 -7.67 -15.57 16.58
C LEU A 38 -8.46 -16.75 17.17
N SER A 39 -8.04 -17.96 16.84
CA SER A 39 -8.62 -19.19 17.36
C SER A 39 -7.51 -20.11 17.84
N GLU A 40 -7.86 -20.99 18.79
CA GLU A 40 -6.94 -22.02 19.25
C GLU A 40 -6.53 -22.93 18.08
N PRO A 41 -5.27 -23.40 18.06
CA PRO A 41 -4.74 -24.19 16.96
C PRO A 41 -5.61 -25.43 16.75
N SER A 42 -6.14 -25.57 15.53
CA SER A 42 -7.06 -26.64 15.17
C SER A 42 -6.64 -27.32 13.86
N ALA A 43 -7.23 -28.48 13.57
CA ALA A 43 -7.03 -29.15 12.28
C ALA A 43 -7.45 -28.26 11.08
N ALA A 44 -8.35 -27.30 11.31
CA ALA A 44 -8.77 -26.33 10.29
C ALA A 44 -7.60 -25.41 9.86
N ASP A 45 -6.64 -25.12 10.73
CA ASP A 45 -5.48 -24.29 10.38
C ASP A 45 -4.53 -24.97 9.39
N ILE A 46 -4.42 -26.30 9.49
CA ILE A 46 -3.63 -27.11 8.55
C ILE A 46 -4.32 -27.07 7.18
N ILE A 47 -5.63 -27.30 7.13
CA ILE A 47 -6.42 -27.25 5.89
C ILE A 47 -6.33 -25.85 5.26
N ARG A 48 -6.48 -24.80 6.07
CA ARG A 48 -6.33 -23.41 5.64
C ARG A 48 -4.96 -23.14 5.01
N SER A 49 -3.89 -23.60 5.66
CA SER A 49 -2.53 -23.46 5.14
C SER A 49 -2.35 -24.18 3.79
N ILE A 50 -2.92 -25.39 3.66
CA ILE A 50 -2.92 -26.15 2.40
C ILE A 50 -3.68 -25.38 1.31
N ASN A 51 -4.86 -24.84 1.61
CA ASN A 51 -5.64 -24.04 0.68
C ASN A 51 -4.86 -22.81 0.19
N ILE A 52 -4.20 -22.08 1.10
CA ILE A 52 -3.39 -20.91 0.77
C ILE A 52 -2.25 -21.30 -0.17
N VAL A 53 -1.51 -22.36 0.14
CA VAL A 53 -0.38 -22.82 -0.67
C VAL A 53 -0.84 -23.27 -2.06
N MET A 54 -1.92 -24.05 -2.14
CA MET A 54 -2.49 -24.47 -3.43
C MET A 54 -2.98 -23.27 -4.25
N CYS A 55 -3.65 -22.32 -3.60
CA CYS A 55 -4.10 -21.08 -4.23
C CYS A 55 -2.90 -20.28 -4.78
N PHE A 56 -1.84 -20.09 -4.00
CA PHE A 56 -0.66 -19.35 -4.44
C PHE A 56 0.10 -20.05 -5.57
N ASN A 57 0.18 -21.39 -5.54
CA ASN A 57 0.78 -22.15 -6.64
C ASN A 57 0.04 -21.89 -7.96
N ARG A 58 -1.30 -21.99 -7.94
CA ARG A 58 -2.14 -21.71 -9.10
C ARG A 58 -2.06 -20.24 -9.55
N LEU A 59 -2.08 -19.29 -8.62
CA LEU A 59 -1.88 -17.87 -8.96
C LEU A 59 -0.50 -17.62 -9.57
N GLY A 60 0.53 -18.32 -9.12
CA GLY A 60 1.87 -18.29 -9.69
C GLY A 60 1.89 -18.63 -11.17
N GLU A 61 1.10 -19.63 -11.57
CA GLU A 61 0.98 -20.10 -12.94
C GLU A 61 0.11 -19.18 -13.80
N TYR A 62 -1.09 -18.82 -13.33
CA TYR A 62 -2.12 -18.19 -14.15
C TYR A 62 -2.27 -16.67 -13.94
N ALA A 63 -1.91 -16.09 -12.79
CA ALA A 63 -1.94 -14.63 -12.63
C ALA A 63 -0.73 -13.97 -13.31
N SER A 64 -0.90 -12.75 -13.80
CA SER A 64 0.22 -11.93 -14.29
C SER A 64 1.05 -11.38 -13.15
N LEU A 65 0.36 -10.92 -12.10
CA LEU A 65 0.91 -10.48 -10.83
C LEU A 65 -0.12 -10.77 -9.73
N PHE A 66 0.31 -11.19 -8.56
CA PHE A 66 -0.54 -11.28 -7.38
C PHE A 66 0.16 -10.76 -6.13
N SER A 67 -0.62 -10.26 -5.19
CA SER A 67 -0.12 -9.79 -3.90
C SER A 67 -1.04 -10.27 -2.78
N PRO A 68 -0.56 -11.16 -1.90
CA PRO A 68 -1.31 -11.54 -0.72
C PRO A 68 -1.50 -10.36 0.21
N LEU A 69 -2.74 -10.19 0.69
CA LEU A 69 -3.13 -9.08 1.55
C LEU A 69 -3.69 -9.61 2.87
N SER A 70 -3.19 -9.05 3.97
CA SER A 70 -3.68 -9.31 5.32
C SER A 70 -3.49 -8.09 6.22
N CYS A 71 -4.40 -7.92 7.17
CA CYS A 71 -4.19 -7.01 8.30
C CYS A 71 -3.37 -7.67 9.41
N GLU A 72 -2.84 -8.86 9.19
CA GLU A 72 -1.97 -9.56 10.12
C GLU A 72 -0.50 -9.49 9.73
N GLN A 73 0.36 -9.77 10.70
CA GLN A 73 1.79 -9.92 10.45
C GLN A 73 2.15 -11.27 9.85
N ASP A 74 1.59 -12.39 10.34
CA ASP A 74 2.09 -13.73 9.98
C ASP A 74 1.30 -14.45 8.88
N GLY A 75 -0.03 -14.32 8.82
CA GLY A 75 -0.90 -14.80 7.74
C GLY A 75 -1.00 -16.32 7.50
N CYS A 76 0.10 -17.08 7.61
CA CYS A 76 0.21 -18.52 7.38
C CYS A 76 1.51 -19.06 8.03
N PRO A 77 1.52 -20.19 8.76
CA PRO A 77 0.44 -21.16 8.96
C PRO A 77 -0.54 -20.81 10.07
N ARG A 78 -0.24 -19.75 10.85
CA ARG A 78 -1.07 -19.32 11.98
C ARG A 78 -1.50 -17.87 11.82
N ALA A 79 -2.60 -17.53 12.48
CA ALA A 79 -2.99 -16.15 12.68
C ALA A 79 -1.88 -15.43 13.45
N GLY A 80 -1.44 -14.29 12.91
CA GLY A 80 -0.44 -13.45 13.55
C GLY A 80 -1.06 -12.37 14.42
N PRO A 81 -0.26 -11.61 15.18
CA PRO A 81 -0.77 -10.42 15.84
C PRO A 81 -1.33 -9.40 14.84
N ALA A 82 -2.25 -8.57 15.33
CA ALA A 82 -2.77 -7.42 14.59
C ALA A 82 -1.61 -6.56 14.09
N ARG A 83 -1.64 -6.20 12.81
CA ARG A 83 -0.72 -5.21 12.29
C ARG A 83 -1.02 -3.85 12.90
N THR A 84 0.01 -3.19 13.42
CA THR A 84 -0.12 -1.85 14.01
C THR A 84 0.10 -0.78 12.95
N PHE A 85 -0.71 0.28 13.03
CA PHE A 85 -0.53 1.51 12.25
C PHE A 85 -0.41 2.68 13.24
N ASN A 86 0.50 3.61 12.97
CA ASN A 86 0.84 4.68 13.92
C ASN A 86 -0.36 5.56 14.29
N HIS A 87 -1.25 5.80 13.33
CA HIS A 87 -2.32 6.81 13.44
C HIS A 87 -3.73 6.22 13.45
N LEU A 88 -3.85 4.88 13.51
CA LEU A 88 -5.14 4.18 13.43
C LEU A 88 -5.38 3.33 14.68
N ILE A 89 -6.65 3.19 15.05
CA ILE A 89 -7.19 2.29 16.06
C ILE A 89 -8.32 1.51 15.40
N TYR A 90 -7.97 0.39 14.76
CA TYR A 90 -8.93 -0.48 14.08
C TYR A 90 -9.12 -1.79 14.84
N ASN A 91 -10.30 -2.39 14.71
CA ASN A 91 -10.58 -3.71 15.26
C ASN A 91 -10.27 -4.78 14.21
N GLN A 92 -9.24 -5.60 14.44
CA GLN A 92 -8.85 -6.69 13.55
C GLN A 92 -9.95 -7.75 13.35
N ASN A 93 -10.78 -7.99 14.37
CA ASN A 93 -11.89 -8.94 14.29
C ASN A 93 -13.09 -8.38 13.50
N SER A 94 -13.09 -7.08 13.20
CA SER A 94 -14.13 -6.47 12.40
C SER A 94 -13.75 -6.53 10.92
N LYS A 95 -14.40 -7.45 10.18
CA LYS A 95 -14.27 -7.52 8.71
C LYS A 95 -14.51 -6.17 8.05
N TYR A 96 -15.35 -5.34 8.65
CA TYR A 96 -15.62 -3.99 8.16
C TYR A 96 -14.38 -3.08 8.21
N HIS A 97 -13.63 -3.13 9.30
CA HIS A 97 -12.42 -2.32 9.47
C HIS A 97 -11.28 -2.83 8.60
N THR A 98 -11.03 -4.14 8.62
CA THR A 98 -9.95 -4.75 7.83
C THR A 98 -10.19 -4.59 6.33
N SER A 99 -11.42 -4.81 5.86
CA SER A 99 -11.78 -4.60 4.45
C SER A 99 -11.61 -3.14 4.03
N ALA A 100 -11.95 -2.17 4.89
CA ALA A 100 -11.75 -0.76 4.56
C ALA A 100 -10.26 -0.37 4.44
N LEU A 101 -9.38 -0.95 5.27
CA LEU A 101 -7.94 -0.77 5.14
C LEU A 101 -7.40 -1.33 3.82
N LEU A 102 -7.71 -2.60 3.53
CA LEU A 102 -7.28 -3.25 2.31
C LEU A 102 -7.85 -2.57 1.07
N ALA A 103 -9.12 -2.15 1.11
CA ALA A 103 -9.75 -1.38 0.03
C ALA A 103 -9.06 -0.03 -0.18
N THR A 104 -8.61 0.64 0.89
CA THR A 104 -7.88 1.91 0.78
C THR A 104 -6.52 1.74 0.10
N ALA A 105 -5.81 0.66 0.41
CA ALA A 105 -4.56 0.32 -0.28
C ALA A 105 -4.79 0.04 -1.77
N LEU A 106 -5.81 -0.76 -2.10
CA LEU A 106 -6.19 -1.07 -3.48
C LEU A 106 -6.66 0.16 -4.26
N ASP A 107 -7.45 1.03 -3.63
CA ASP A 107 -7.90 2.30 -4.22
C ASP A 107 -6.70 3.18 -4.57
N THR A 108 -5.71 3.26 -3.66
CA THR A 108 -4.52 4.10 -3.86
C THR A 108 -3.56 3.52 -4.90
N MET A 109 -3.28 2.21 -4.84
CA MET A 109 -2.42 1.52 -5.83
C MET A 109 -2.99 1.56 -7.25
N SER A 110 -4.31 1.47 -7.38
CA SER A 110 -4.99 1.51 -8.68
C SER A 110 -5.07 2.90 -9.31
N ILE A 111 -4.68 3.97 -8.62
CA ILE A 111 -4.64 5.34 -9.19
C ILE A 111 -3.78 5.34 -10.47
N ARG A 112 -2.69 4.58 -10.48
CA ARG A 112 -1.76 4.46 -11.61
C ARG A 112 -2.47 4.28 -12.96
N TYR A 113 -3.41 3.34 -13.04
CA TYR A 113 -4.11 2.99 -14.28
C TYR A 113 -5.57 3.47 -14.34
N ARG A 114 -6.08 4.12 -13.29
CA ARG A 114 -7.43 4.72 -13.27
C ARG A 114 -7.43 6.23 -13.51
N HIS A 115 -6.33 6.91 -13.21
CA HIS A 115 -6.29 8.37 -13.27
C HIS A 115 -6.20 8.86 -14.71
N LYS A 116 -7.09 9.79 -15.09
CA LYS A 116 -7.24 10.25 -16.48
C LYS A 116 -5.99 10.95 -17.02
N GLU A 117 -5.21 11.60 -16.16
CA GLU A 117 -3.98 12.28 -16.58
C GLU A 117 -2.88 11.28 -16.93
N ASN A 118 -2.95 10.06 -16.38
CA ASN A 118 -2.04 8.95 -16.68
C ASN A 118 -2.57 8.09 -17.83
N THR A 119 -2.84 8.72 -18.98
CA THR A 119 -3.43 8.05 -20.16
C THR A 119 -2.60 6.90 -20.71
N MET A 120 -1.30 6.86 -20.39
CA MET A 120 -0.34 5.87 -20.92
C MET A 120 -0.07 4.70 -19.96
N ALA A 121 -0.60 4.73 -18.73
CA ALA A 121 -0.34 3.69 -17.75
C ALA A 121 -1.46 2.64 -17.74
N SER A 122 -1.19 1.45 -18.25
CA SER A 122 -2.12 0.33 -18.21
C SER A 122 -1.86 -0.59 -17.02
N LEU A 123 -2.84 -1.44 -16.70
CA LEU A 123 -2.65 -2.52 -15.71
C LEU A 123 -1.56 -3.51 -16.18
N SER A 124 -1.43 -3.72 -17.49
CA SER A 124 -0.38 -4.57 -18.05
C SER A 124 1.01 -4.02 -17.80
N ASP A 125 1.19 -2.71 -17.89
CA ASP A 125 2.49 -2.05 -17.60
C ASP A 125 2.83 -2.18 -16.12
N LEU A 126 1.84 -2.01 -15.23
CA LEU A 126 2.03 -2.27 -13.80
C LEU A 126 2.49 -3.71 -13.52
N CYS A 127 1.88 -4.70 -14.18
CA CYS A 127 2.30 -6.08 -14.05
C CYS A 127 3.70 -6.31 -14.62
N ALA A 128 4.05 -5.68 -15.75
CA ALA A 128 5.36 -5.83 -16.38
C ALA A 128 6.47 -5.21 -15.51
N ASP A 129 6.24 -4.01 -14.98
CA ASP A 129 7.23 -3.26 -14.20
C ASP A 129 7.57 -3.91 -12.86
N LEU A 130 6.60 -4.60 -12.25
CA LEU A 130 6.80 -5.29 -10.96
C LEU A 130 7.24 -6.75 -11.12
N LYS A 131 7.22 -7.28 -12.35
CA LYS A 131 7.52 -8.68 -12.62
C LYS A 131 9.00 -8.87 -12.94
N LEU A 132 9.73 -9.38 -11.96
CA LEU A 132 11.11 -9.84 -12.17
C LEU A 132 11.10 -11.31 -12.62
N SER A 133 11.38 -11.56 -13.90
CA SER A 133 11.46 -12.91 -14.49
C SER A 133 10.14 -13.68 -14.38
N ARG A 134 10.17 -14.96 -13.96
CA ARG A 134 8.99 -15.82 -13.80
C ARG A 134 8.21 -15.58 -12.50
N ARG A 135 8.68 -14.69 -11.61
CA ARG A 135 8.02 -14.44 -10.33
C ARG A 135 6.85 -13.48 -10.54
N SER A 136 5.64 -13.92 -10.19
CA SER A 136 4.42 -13.13 -10.27
C SER A 136 3.94 -12.64 -8.91
N VAL A 137 4.81 -12.58 -7.90
CA VAL A 137 4.45 -12.16 -6.53
C VAL A 137 4.99 -10.76 -6.26
N ALA A 138 4.14 -9.86 -5.78
CA ALA A 138 4.51 -8.55 -5.26
C ALA A 138 4.06 -8.40 -3.81
N ALA A 139 4.82 -7.63 -3.04
CA ALA A 139 4.39 -7.18 -1.73
C ALA A 139 3.63 -5.84 -1.86
N MET A 140 2.68 -5.62 -0.97
CA MET A 140 1.93 -4.36 -0.88
C MET A 140 2.17 -3.74 0.48
N SER A 141 2.24 -2.41 0.55
CA SER A 141 2.28 -1.65 1.79
C SER A 141 1.30 -0.48 1.75
N LEU A 142 0.98 0.05 2.93
CA LEU A 142 0.07 1.17 3.10
C LEU A 142 0.62 2.12 4.18
N SER A 143 0.52 3.41 3.89
CA SER A 143 0.66 4.49 4.87
C SER A 143 -0.66 5.25 4.94
N LEU A 144 -1.30 5.27 6.11
CA LEU A 144 -2.62 5.88 6.28
C LEU A 144 -2.79 6.46 7.69
N PRO A 145 -2.99 7.79 7.83
CA PRO A 145 -2.67 8.82 6.85
C PRO A 145 -1.15 8.93 6.65
N PHE A 146 -0.74 9.65 5.60
CA PHE A 146 0.66 10.02 5.42
C PHE A 146 1.13 10.92 6.59
N PRO A 147 2.34 10.73 7.15
CA PRO A 147 2.73 11.33 8.42
C PRO A 147 3.11 12.81 8.30
N MET A 148 2.15 13.66 7.96
CA MET A 148 2.34 15.10 7.75
C MET A 148 1.47 15.89 8.73
N THR A 149 2.08 16.79 9.49
CA THR A 149 1.34 17.63 10.45
C THR A 149 0.64 18.80 9.76
N ALA A 150 -0.32 19.43 10.43
CA ALA A 150 -1.02 20.58 9.86
C ALA A 150 -0.08 21.80 9.73
N GLY A 151 0.09 22.31 8.50
CA GLY A 151 0.95 23.47 8.21
C GLY A 151 2.43 23.13 7.98
N GLU A 152 2.82 21.86 8.13
CA GLU A 152 4.14 21.38 7.75
C GLU A 152 4.24 21.19 6.23
N ASP A 153 5.45 21.35 5.70
CA ASP A 153 5.78 21.18 4.29
C ASP A 153 6.36 19.78 4.03
N LEU A 154 6.12 19.23 2.84
CA LEU A 154 6.59 17.89 2.47
C LEU A 154 8.11 17.75 2.62
N ILE A 155 8.87 18.80 2.27
CA ILE A 155 10.33 18.81 2.40
C ILE A 155 10.83 18.64 3.85
N ASP A 156 10.06 19.07 4.84
CA ASP A 156 10.44 18.92 6.25
C ASP A 156 10.09 17.52 6.78
N VAL A 157 8.94 16.98 6.36
CA VAL A 157 8.55 15.59 6.67
C VAL A 157 9.58 14.61 6.13
N LEU A 158 9.96 14.73 4.85
CA LEU A 158 10.88 13.79 4.20
C LEU A 158 12.31 13.87 4.72
N ASP A 159 12.70 15.01 5.29
CA ASP A 159 14.04 15.21 5.87
C ASP A 159 14.14 14.71 7.31
N THR A 160 13.04 14.78 8.06
CA THR A 160 12.99 14.34 9.47
C THR A 160 12.55 12.89 9.65
N HIS A 161 11.92 12.30 8.63
CA HIS A 161 11.39 10.94 8.71
C HIS A 161 12.51 9.91 8.70
N GLU A 162 12.60 9.14 9.79
CA GLU A 162 13.49 7.99 9.91
C GLU A 162 12.70 6.68 9.82
N GLY A 163 13.23 5.71 9.07
CA GLY A 163 12.64 4.38 8.90
C GLY A 163 11.54 4.31 7.83
N PRO A 164 10.75 3.22 7.77
CA PRO A 164 9.77 3.02 6.71
C PRO A 164 8.57 3.96 6.87
N ILE A 165 8.24 4.70 5.80
CA ILE A 165 7.03 5.57 5.74
C ILE A 165 5.73 4.79 5.60
N TRP A 166 5.80 3.47 5.43
CA TRP A 166 4.67 2.57 5.17
C TRP A 166 4.72 1.33 6.05
N THR A 167 3.56 0.70 6.23
CA THR A 167 3.44 -0.60 6.87
C THR A 167 3.10 -1.63 5.79
N SER A 168 3.86 -2.73 5.70
CA SER A 168 3.54 -3.85 4.81
C SER A 168 2.10 -4.34 5.05
N LEU A 169 1.38 -4.79 4.03
CA LEU A 169 0.09 -5.49 4.13
C LEU A 169 0.22 -6.95 3.68
N THR A 170 1.38 -7.33 3.15
CA THR A 170 1.69 -8.71 2.81
C THR A 170 2.25 -9.38 4.07
N PRO A 171 1.69 -10.52 4.51
CA PRO A 171 2.18 -11.19 5.71
C PRO A 171 3.60 -11.71 5.51
N GLN A 172 4.36 -11.79 6.59
CA GLN A 172 5.76 -12.26 6.67
C GLN A 172 6.76 -11.50 5.80
N VAL A 173 6.34 -10.37 5.23
CA VAL A 173 7.20 -9.52 4.42
C VAL A 173 7.38 -8.19 5.12
N ASP A 174 8.63 -7.91 5.48
CA ASP A 174 9.08 -6.56 5.72
C ASP A 174 9.65 -5.99 4.42
N ILE A 175 9.21 -4.79 4.05
CA ILE A 175 9.63 -4.14 2.81
C ILE A 175 10.73 -3.16 3.16
N SER A 176 11.96 -3.69 3.26
CA SER A 176 13.18 -2.88 3.19
C SER A 176 13.30 -2.38 1.75
N GLY A 177 13.12 -1.09 1.50
CA GLY A 177 12.93 -0.57 0.14
C GLY A 177 14.14 -0.67 -0.81
N ASP A 178 15.24 -1.29 -0.42
CA ASP A 178 16.41 -1.53 -1.28
C ASP A 178 16.19 -2.73 -2.21
N GLU A 179 16.83 -2.70 -3.39
CA GLU A 179 16.90 -3.77 -4.39
C GLU A 179 15.54 -4.33 -4.88
N THR A 180 14.48 -3.50 -4.89
CA THR A 180 13.14 -3.91 -5.29
C THR A 180 12.55 -3.06 -6.41
N LEU A 181 11.79 -3.68 -7.31
CA LEU A 181 10.95 -2.96 -8.27
C LEU A 181 9.74 -2.38 -7.53
N GLN A 182 9.48 -1.09 -7.68
CA GLN A 182 8.48 -0.39 -6.88
C GLN A 182 7.47 0.35 -7.74
N SER A 183 6.21 0.31 -7.31
CA SER A 183 5.14 1.14 -7.86
C SER A 183 4.44 1.83 -6.68
N ILE A 184 4.66 3.13 -6.56
CA ILE A 184 4.24 3.93 -5.39
C ILE A 184 3.11 4.86 -5.78
N GLY A 185 2.02 4.84 -5.02
CA GLY A 185 0.89 5.75 -5.15
C GLY A 185 0.85 6.73 -3.98
N LEU A 186 0.94 8.02 -4.27
CA LEU A 186 0.80 9.11 -3.30
C LEU A 186 -0.44 9.95 -3.62
N ARG A 187 -1.16 10.41 -2.60
CA ARG A 187 -2.38 11.19 -2.77
C ARG A 187 -2.53 12.23 -1.67
N GLY A 188 -3.19 13.33 -1.97
CA GLY A 188 -3.65 14.30 -0.96
C GLY A 188 -2.63 15.34 -0.53
N ILE A 189 -1.46 15.42 -1.18
CA ILE A 189 -0.47 16.46 -0.91
C ILE A 189 -0.54 17.49 -2.04
N PRO A 190 -1.03 18.71 -1.76
CA PRO A 190 -1.13 19.75 -2.77
C PRO A 190 0.22 20.49 -2.90
N GLU A 191 0.47 21.10 -4.06
CA GLU A 191 1.78 21.71 -4.38
C GLU A 191 2.10 22.91 -3.48
N GLU A 192 1.10 23.59 -2.93
CA GLU A 192 1.30 24.70 -1.99
C GLU A 192 1.95 24.26 -0.68
N ARG A 193 1.90 22.95 -0.36
CA ARG A 193 2.52 22.35 0.82
C ARG A 193 3.81 21.60 0.51
N LEU A 194 4.40 21.85 -0.65
CA LEU A 194 5.67 21.23 -1.05
C LEU A 194 6.85 21.79 -0.24
N LYS A 195 6.94 23.12 -0.17
CA LYS A 195 8.03 23.89 0.42
C LYS A 195 7.60 25.34 0.65
N ARG A 196 8.29 26.05 1.54
CA ARG A 196 8.03 27.47 1.79
C ARG A 196 8.53 28.36 0.65
N PRO A 197 7.89 29.51 0.42
CA PRO A 197 8.42 30.54 -0.47
C PRO A 197 9.82 31.02 -0.02
N MET A 198 10.62 31.49 -0.98
CA MET A 198 12.03 31.90 -0.75
C MET A 198 12.21 32.91 0.40
N GLN A 199 11.23 33.78 0.63
CA GLN A 199 11.27 34.77 1.73
C GLN A 199 11.18 34.14 3.13
N GLN A 200 10.58 32.96 3.25
CA GLN A 200 10.28 32.28 4.51
C GLN A 200 10.96 30.90 4.62
N ALA A 201 11.69 30.49 3.58
CA ALA A 201 12.29 29.16 3.48
C ALA A 201 13.40 28.91 4.51
N GLY A 202 14.19 29.94 4.84
CA GLY A 202 15.27 29.81 5.84
C GLY A 202 16.14 28.58 5.55
N LYS A 203 16.23 27.66 6.53
CA LYS A 203 17.01 26.41 6.43
C LYS A 203 16.55 25.46 5.32
N GLN A 204 15.30 25.55 4.85
CA GLN A 204 14.85 24.71 3.73
C GLN A 204 15.68 24.98 2.46
N MET A 205 16.23 26.18 2.29
CA MET A 205 17.05 26.53 1.12
C MET A 205 18.37 25.75 1.03
N GLU A 206 18.86 25.21 2.15
CA GLU A 206 20.09 24.43 2.21
C GLU A 206 19.87 22.99 1.70
N LYS A 207 18.62 22.52 1.68
CA LYS A 207 18.26 21.17 1.25
C LYS A 207 18.27 21.06 -0.27
N ASN A 208 18.88 20.00 -0.81
CA ASN A 208 18.88 19.73 -2.25
C ASN A 208 17.47 19.63 -2.85
N ALA A 209 16.53 19.05 -2.09
CA ALA A 209 15.13 18.91 -2.48
C ALA A 209 14.39 20.26 -2.65
N TYR A 210 14.94 21.38 -2.16
CA TYR A 210 14.32 22.71 -2.32
C TYR A 210 14.23 23.16 -3.78
N ARG A 211 15.07 22.61 -4.66
CA ARG A 211 15.00 22.88 -6.11
C ARG A 211 13.80 22.21 -6.78
N CYS A 212 13.22 21.18 -6.16
CA CYS A 212 12.09 20.45 -6.73
C CYS A 212 10.87 21.36 -6.89
N SER A 213 10.23 21.29 -8.05
CA SER A 213 9.10 22.13 -8.43
C SER A 213 7.74 21.47 -8.24
N SER A 214 7.72 20.14 -8.10
CA SER A 214 6.50 19.34 -7.93
C SER A 214 6.66 18.28 -6.84
N VAL A 215 5.52 17.79 -6.34
CA VAL A 215 5.49 16.64 -5.40
C VAL A 215 6.13 15.40 -6.03
N HIS A 216 5.93 15.21 -7.34
CA HIS A 216 6.51 14.08 -8.07
C HIS A 216 8.04 14.12 -8.04
N GLU A 217 8.63 15.26 -8.38
CA GLU A 217 10.08 15.46 -8.41
C GLU A 217 10.71 15.27 -7.02
N MET A 218 10.09 15.85 -5.99
CA MET A 218 10.57 15.76 -4.61
C MET A 218 10.53 14.33 -4.07
N MET A 219 9.43 13.60 -4.28
CA MET A 219 9.30 12.21 -3.85
C MET A 219 10.23 11.29 -4.64
N THR A 220 10.40 11.50 -5.94
CA THR A 220 11.35 10.75 -6.77
C THR A 220 12.78 10.95 -6.24
N MET A 221 13.15 12.18 -5.91
CA MET A 221 14.44 12.49 -5.29
C MET A 221 14.59 11.80 -3.93
N TYR A 222 13.56 11.84 -3.08
CA TYR A 222 13.56 11.17 -1.79
C TYR A 222 13.79 9.67 -1.92
N PHE A 223 13.09 9.00 -2.83
CA PHE A 223 13.27 7.56 -3.05
C PHE A 223 14.65 7.24 -3.61
N ALA A 224 15.17 8.03 -4.54
CA ALA A 224 16.52 7.85 -5.07
C ALA A 224 17.62 8.03 -4.01
N CYS A 225 17.40 8.88 -3.00
CA CYS A 225 18.32 9.11 -1.91
C CYS A 225 18.24 8.04 -0.81
N ASN A 226 17.05 7.54 -0.49
CA ASN A 226 16.81 6.63 0.65
C ASN A 226 16.79 5.14 0.27
N TYR A 227 16.53 4.81 -0.99
CA TYR A 227 16.43 3.44 -1.45
C TYR A 227 17.32 3.24 -2.67
N HIS A 228 18.49 2.67 -2.43
CA HIS A 228 19.49 2.52 -3.46
C HIS A 228 19.11 1.38 -4.41
N VAL A 229 19.26 1.62 -5.71
CA VAL A 229 19.12 0.58 -6.76
C VAL A 229 17.67 0.05 -6.95
N SER A 230 16.66 0.77 -6.48
CA SER A 230 15.24 0.41 -6.69
C SER A 230 14.60 1.23 -7.82
N PRO A 231 14.25 0.62 -8.97
CA PRO A 231 13.46 1.30 -10.00
C PRO A 231 12.05 1.57 -9.49
N THR A 232 11.71 2.86 -9.36
CA THR A 232 10.44 3.29 -8.76
C THR A 232 9.56 4.00 -9.79
N TYR A 233 8.36 3.47 -10.02
CA TYR A 233 7.29 4.16 -10.72
C TYR A 233 6.42 4.91 -9.72
N LEU A 234 6.49 6.24 -9.70
CA LEU A 234 5.69 7.08 -8.82
C LEU A 234 4.43 7.58 -9.53
N THR A 235 3.28 7.46 -8.87
CA THR A 235 2.03 8.13 -9.25
C THR A 235 1.58 9.01 -8.10
N ASN A 236 1.35 10.30 -8.36
CA ASN A 236 0.87 11.25 -7.37
C ASN A 236 -0.42 11.95 -7.85
N ILE A 237 -1.33 12.21 -6.92
CA ILE A 237 -2.53 13.06 -7.14
C ILE A 237 -2.69 14.06 -5.99
N SER A 238 -3.16 15.27 -6.29
CA SER A 238 -3.43 16.29 -5.28
C SER A 238 -4.68 15.97 -4.44
N ALA A 239 -5.65 15.25 -5.02
CA ALA A 239 -6.88 14.90 -4.33
C ALA A 239 -6.66 13.87 -3.21
N GLY A 240 -7.18 14.17 -2.01
CA GLY A 240 -7.10 13.29 -0.84
C GLY A 240 -8.02 12.06 -0.91
N LEU A 241 -8.03 11.30 0.19
CA LEU A 241 -8.97 10.18 0.36
C LEU A 241 -10.39 10.68 0.62
N LYS A 242 -11.30 10.41 -0.32
CA LYS A 242 -12.73 10.73 -0.17
C LYS A 242 -13.38 9.67 0.70
N LEU A 243 -13.66 10.03 1.94
CA LEU A 243 -14.34 9.15 2.89
C LEU A 243 -15.86 9.26 2.72
N SER A 244 -16.50 8.13 2.42
CA SER A 244 -17.96 8.01 2.52
C SER A 244 -18.39 8.09 3.99
N PRO A 245 -19.62 8.58 4.31
CA PRO A 245 -20.15 8.53 5.67
C PRO A 245 -20.17 7.12 6.28
N ALA A 246 -20.22 6.09 5.43
CA ALA A 246 -20.11 4.71 5.88
C ALA A 246 -18.71 4.41 6.41
N PHE A 247 -17.64 4.95 5.80
CA PHE A 247 -16.25 4.55 6.05
C PHE A 247 -15.93 4.49 7.55
N PRO A 248 -15.30 3.40 8.03
CA PRO A 248 -15.06 3.21 9.46
C PRO A 248 -14.18 4.31 10.03
N ARG A 249 -14.61 4.87 11.15
CA ARG A 249 -13.90 5.93 11.87
C ARG A 249 -12.86 5.32 12.80
N PHE A 250 -11.83 4.70 12.23
CA PHE A 250 -10.71 4.10 12.97
C PHE A 250 -9.49 5.03 13.07
N PHE A 251 -9.59 6.29 12.66
CA PHE A 251 -8.50 7.26 12.82
C PHE A 251 -8.42 7.71 14.28
N LYS A 252 -7.20 7.97 14.78
CA LYS A 252 -7.01 8.57 16.11
C LYS A 252 -7.56 10.00 16.15
N ASP A 253 -7.99 10.45 17.32
CA ASP A 253 -8.67 11.74 17.51
C ASP A 253 -7.85 12.96 17.09
N TYR A 254 -6.53 12.85 17.10
CA TYR A 254 -5.65 13.94 16.64
C TYR A 254 -5.55 14.04 15.12
N VAL A 255 -6.04 13.07 14.34
CA VAL A 255 -6.06 13.14 12.88
C VAL A 255 -7.23 14.00 12.46
N ASN A 256 -6.96 15.10 11.75
CA ASN A 256 -7.99 16.03 11.33
C ASN A 256 -8.74 15.53 10.06
N GLY A 257 -9.82 16.25 9.68
CA GLY A 257 -10.64 15.87 8.52
C GLY A 257 -9.93 15.93 7.15
N GLU A 258 -8.77 16.56 7.07
CA GLU A 258 -7.93 16.60 5.87
C GLU A 258 -6.87 15.48 5.86
N GLY A 259 -6.81 14.67 6.92
CA GLY A 259 -5.81 13.61 7.07
C GLY A 259 -4.48 14.08 7.66
N ASN A 260 -4.38 15.34 8.12
CA ASN A 260 -3.19 15.83 8.79
C ASN A 260 -3.11 15.33 10.23
N ILE A 261 -1.90 15.10 10.70
CA ILE A 261 -1.63 14.79 12.10
C ILE A 261 -1.70 16.10 12.89
N GLY A 262 -2.62 16.16 13.83
CA GLY A 262 -2.68 17.24 14.82
C GLY A 262 -1.38 17.21 15.62
N GLY A 263 -0.61 18.30 15.53
CA GLY A 263 0.61 18.44 16.31
C GLY A 263 0.28 18.23 17.77
N SER A 264 0.91 17.22 18.39
CA SER A 264 1.03 17.22 19.85
C SER A 264 1.62 18.58 20.19
N LYS A 265 0.90 19.39 20.97
CA LYS A 265 1.53 20.52 21.63
C LYS A 265 2.72 19.94 22.38
N SER A 266 3.93 20.20 21.91
CA SER A 266 5.12 20.10 22.74
C SER A 266 4.80 20.92 23.97
N GLY A 267 4.78 20.26 25.14
CA GLY A 267 4.46 20.89 26.40
C GLY A 267 5.29 22.15 26.61
N GLU A 268 4.66 23.11 27.28
CA GLU A 268 5.31 24.27 27.90
C GLU A 268 6.55 23.87 28.72
#